data_AF-A0A921FQQ7-F1
#
_entry.id   AF-A0A921FQQ7-F1
#
_cell.length_a   1.000
_cell.length_b   1.000
_cell.length_c   1.000
_cell.angle_alpha   90.00
_cell.angle_beta   90.00
_cell.angle_gamma   90.00
#
_symmetry.space_group_name_H-M   'P 1'
#
loop_
_entity.id
_entity.type
_entity.pdbx_description
1 polymer ?
#
loop_
_entity_poly.entity_id
_entity_poly.type
_entity_poly.pdbx_seq_one_letter_code
_entity_poly.pdbx_strand_id
1 'polypeptide(L)' 'MAVLSDDAAILLAAEDGALLAQCEATPCDRFYLRTHAPRRWCSTRCGDRVRAARACARKR' A
#
# COMPACT_ATOMS: atom_id res chain seq x y z
N MET A 1 -1.30 -19.86 19.42
CA MET A 1 -0.99 -18.58 18.75
C MET A 1 -0.23 -18.92 17.47
N ALA A 2 -0.92 -19.04 16.33
CA ALA A 2 -0.25 -19.36 15.05
C ALA A 2 -1.11 -19.05 13.81
N VAL A 3 -2.44 -18.93 13.95
CA VAL A 3 -3.33 -18.73 12.79
C VAL A 3 -2.92 -17.51 11.94
N LEU A 4 -2.59 -16.38 12.57
CA LEU A 4 -2.20 -15.18 11.82
C LEU A 4 -0.86 -15.34 11.07
N SER A 5 0.11 -16.07 11.65
CA SER A 5 1.39 -16.31 10.98
C SER A 5 1.25 -17.30 9.84
N ASP A 6 0.45 -18.34 10.03
CA ASP A 6 0.22 -19.38 9.02
C ASP A 6 -0.58 -18.81 7.84
N ASP A 7 -1.63 -18.04 8.10
CA ASP A 7 -2.41 -17.37 7.04
C ASP A 7 -1.55 -16.39 6.24
N ALA A 8 -0.66 -15.66 6.92
CA ALA A 8 0.27 -14.75 6.24
C ALA A 8 1.28 -15.52 5.36
N ALA A 9 1.81 -16.64 5.84
CA ALA A 9 2.73 -17.49 5.08
C ALA A 9 2.03 -18.08 3.84
N ILE A 10 0.78 -18.53 3.97
CA ILE A 10 -0.04 -19.03 2.87
C ILE A 10 -0.27 -17.93 1.81
N LEU A 11 -0.67 -16.73 2.24
CA LEU A 11 -0.87 -15.60 1.31
C LEU A 11 0.40 -15.25 0.55
N LEU A 12 1.55 -15.23 1.23
CA LEU A 12 2.84 -14.90 0.63
C LEU A 12 3.35 -15.97 -0.35
N ALA A 13 3.02 -17.24 -0.11
CA ALA A 13 3.42 -18.36 -0.97
C ALA A 13 2.46 -18.59 -2.15
N ALA A 14 1.22 -18.10 -2.06
CA ALA A 14 0.23 -18.20 -3.13
C ALA A 14 0.46 -17.17 -4.25
N GLU A 15 -0.23 -17.35 -5.37
CA GLU A 15 -0.18 -16.42 -6.52
C GLU A 15 -0.62 -14.99 -6.13
N ASP A 16 -1.49 -14.86 -5.13
CA ASP A 16 -1.93 -13.59 -4.56
C ASP A 16 -0.79 -12.77 -3.93
N GLY A 17 0.33 -13.41 -3.58
CA GLY A 17 1.53 -12.73 -3.10
C GLY A 17 2.05 -11.71 -4.12
N ALA A 18 1.90 -11.96 -5.42
CA ALA A 18 2.26 -11.02 -6.48
C ALA A 18 1.37 -9.76 -6.52
N LEU A 19 0.20 -9.80 -5.88
CA LEU A 19 -0.70 -8.65 -5.76
C LEU A 19 -0.29 -7.72 -4.62
N LEU A 20 0.58 -8.15 -3.69
CA LEU A 20 1.04 -7.28 -2.62
C LEU A 20 1.94 -6.17 -3.17
N ALA A 21 1.59 -4.93 -2.83
CA ALA A 21 2.37 -3.75 -3.16
C ALA A 21 2.58 -2.89 -1.91
N GLN A 22 3.75 -2.26 -1.80
CA GLN A 22 4.02 -1.27 -0.77
C GLN A 22 3.39 0.08 -1.15
N CYS A 23 2.87 0.80 -0.16
CA CYS A 23 2.31 2.14 -0.37
C CYS A 23 3.38 3.15 -0.84
N GLU A 24 3.14 3.86 -1.94
CA GLU A 24 4.08 4.87 -2.46
C GLU A 24 4.06 6.21 -1.68
N ALA A 25 3.32 6.32 -0.57
CA ALA A 25 3.11 7.59 0.14
C ALA A 25 4.02 7.74 1.37
N THR A 26 5.14 8.45 1.26
CA THR A 26 6.02 8.73 2.42
C THR A 26 5.28 9.40 3.59
N PRO A 27 5.52 9.01 4.86
CA PRO A 27 6.38 7.91 5.34
C PRO A 27 5.62 6.58 5.58
N CYS A 28 4.64 6.24 4.74
CA CYS A 28 3.86 5.01 4.89
C CYS A 28 4.67 3.80 4.41
N ASP A 29 4.69 2.75 5.24
CA ASP A 29 5.38 1.47 5.05
C ASP A 29 4.41 0.30 4.84
N ARG A 30 3.10 0.55 4.86
CA ARG A 30 2.06 -0.47 4.78
C ARG A 30 1.99 -1.12 3.40
N PHE A 31 1.64 -2.40 3.40
CA PHE A 31 1.27 -3.17 2.20
C PHE A 31 -0.23 -3.10 1.91
N TYR A 32 -0.59 -3.31 0.65
CA TYR A 32 -1.97 -3.47 0.19
C TYR A 32 -2.04 -4.44 -1.00
N LEU A 33 -3.19 -5.07 -1.21
CA LEU A 33 -3.44 -5.86 -2.41
C LEU A 33 -3.81 -4.94 -3.59
N ARG A 34 -3.02 -5.03 -4.66
CA ARG A 34 -3.17 -4.26 -5.89
C ARG A 34 -4.12 -4.96 -6.85
N THR A 35 -5.40 -4.91 -6.52
CA THR A 35 -6.50 -5.42 -7.35
C THR A 35 -6.74 -4.60 -8.62
N HIS A 36 -6.24 -3.36 -8.66
CA HIS A 36 -6.34 -2.47 -9.82
C HIS A 36 -4.98 -1.85 -10.14
N ALA A 37 -4.52 -1.97 -11.39
CA ALA A 37 -3.20 -1.52 -11.81
C ALA A 37 -2.91 -0.03 -11.52
N PRO A 38 -3.85 0.92 -11.63
CA PRO A 38 -3.54 2.33 -11.35
C PRO A 38 -3.36 2.66 -9.87
N ARG A 39 -3.70 1.75 -8.94
CA ARG A 39 -3.64 2.01 -7.51
C ARG A 39 -2.18 2.06 -7.04
N ARG A 40 -1.82 3.18 -6.41
CA ARG A 40 -0.47 3.47 -5.85
C ARG A 40 -0.43 3.59 -4.33
N TRP A 41 -1.58 3.70 -3.69
CA TRP A 41 -1.67 4.00 -2.25
C TRP A 41 -2.58 3.01 -1.52
N CYS A 42 -2.19 2.69 -0.28
CA CYS A 42 -2.93 1.76 0.56
C CYS A 42 -4.33 2.31 0.95
N SER A 43 -4.53 3.63 0.93
CA SER A 43 -5.81 4.27 1.25
C SER A 43 -5.95 5.65 0.61
N THR A 44 -7.19 6.14 0.55
CA THR A 44 -7.50 7.52 0.13
C THR A 44 -6.74 8.54 0.95
N ARG A 45 -6.64 8.35 2.29
CA ARG A 45 -5.88 9.22 3.19
C ARG A 45 -4.40 9.38 2.79
N CYS A 46 -3.75 8.28 2.37
CA CYS A 46 -2.36 8.36 1.88
C CYS A 46 -2.26 9.14 0.57
N GLY A 47 -3.21 8.92 -0.36
CA GLY A 47 -3.29 9.68 -1.60
C GLY A 47 -3.51 11.17 -1.39
N ASP A 48 -4.42 11.55 -0.50
CA ASP A 48 -4.71 12.95 -0.20
C ASP A 48 -3.51 13.66 0.41
N ARG A 49 -2.78 13.00 1.33
CA ARG A 49 -1.54 13.53 1.90
C ARG A 49 -0.50 13.81 0.81
N VAL A 50 -0.28 12.88 -0.12
CA VAL A 50 0.68 13.07 -1.23
C VAL A 50 0.24 14.21 -2.15
N ARG A 51 -1.05 14.28 -2.50
CA ARG A 51 -1.58 15.37 -3.34
C ARG A 51 -1.45 16.73 -2.66
N ALA A 52 -1.75 16.81 -1.36
CA ALA A 52 -1.61 18.03 -0.56
C ALA A 52 -0.14 18.47 -0.51
N ALA A 53 0.80 17.57 -0.21
CA ALA A 53 2.23 17.88 -0.20
C ALA A 53 2.72 18.39 -1.56
N ARG A 54 2.30 17.76 -2.66
CA ARG A 54 2.60 18.24 -4.03
C ARG A 54 2.00 19.61 -4.31
N ALA A 55 0.81 19.91 -3.81
CA ALA A 55 0.20 21.24 -3.96
C ALA A 55 0.96 22.30 -3.14
N CYS A 56 1.36 22.00 -1.91
CA CYS A 56 2.15 22.89 -1.08
C CYS A 56 3.53 23.18 -1.69
N ALA A 57 4.22 22.15 -2.20
CA ALA A 57 5.52 22.31 -2.83
C ALA A 57 5.49 23.16 -4.11
N ARG A 58 4.36 23.16 -4.85
CA ARG A 58 4.17 24.04 -6.02
C ARG A 58 3.92 25.50 -5.67
N LYS A 59 3.46 25.79 -4.45
CA LYS A 59 3.13 27.15 -3.98
C LYS A 59 4.29 27.80 -3.20
N ARG A 60 5.37 27.07 -2.96
CA ARG A 60 6.58 27.54 -2.30
C ARG A 60 7.63 27.89 -3.34
#